data_AF-A0A368B9Z0-F1
#
_entry.id   AF-A0A368B9Z0-F1
#
_cell.length_a   1.000
_cell.length_b   1.000
_cell.length_c   1.000
_cell.angle_alpha   90.00
_cell.angle_beta   90.00
_cell.angle_gamma   90.00
#
_symmetry.space_group_name_H-M   'P 1'
#
loop_
_entity.id
_entity.type
_entity.pdbx_description
1 polymer ?
#
loop_
_entity_poly.entity_id
_entity_poly.type
_entity_poly.pdbx_seq_one_letter_code
_entity_poly.pdbx_strand_id
1 'polypeptide(L)'
;MKNPFSFLAVLVLGFTPLHGAIVVDTDLGVIDNLVVPVVGNVRAAVQDDGSGNNVSFYPPAVRAYDGPEQVFQFEITTTQTVTLTRNFVITDPDAFFLDSLETGAIEDGQELTASGNIVLFAFLDGFNGESVSAALDAGTYYLSVEGFGGGAASFDFSLGAADFVEPEPVVGDSPENALSWGVVGVAGDLIDINTFNSAGDTELGIFDAAGNLLGNNDDAIGLLSQIVF
;
A
#
# COMPACT_ATOMS: atom_id res chain seq x y z
N MET A 1 -12.88 -66.00 27.81
CA MET A 1 -12.50 -66.06 26.38
C MET A 1 -13.37 -65.07 25.61
N LYS A 2 -12.71 -64.06 25.03
CA LYS A 2 -13.07 -63.18 23.89
C LYS A 2 -14.38 -62.36 23.92
N ASN A 3 -14.20 -61.05 24.12
CA ASN A 3 -15.14 -59.97 23.80
C ASN A 3 -15.43 -59.90 22.28
N PRO A 4 -16.63 -59.51 21.84
CA PRO A 4 -16.87 -59.13 20.45
C PRO A 4 -16.54 -57.63 20.26
N PHE A 5 -15.50 -57.34 19.50
CA PHE A 5 -15.24 -55.97 19.03
C PHE A 5 -16.14 -55.68 17.83
N SER A 6 -17.04 -54.70 17.99
CA SER A 6 -17.76 -54.04 16.91
C SER A 6 -16.81 -53.07 16.23
N PHE A 7 -16.54 -53.24 14.94
CA PHE A 7 -15.80 -52.26 14.13
C PHE A 7 -16.77 -51.18 13.65
N LEU A 8 -16.52 -49.94 14.07
CA LEU A 8 -17.12 -48.75 13.50
C LEU A 8 -16.28 -48.36 12.28
N ALA A 9 -16.85 -48.48 11.08
CA ALA A 9 -16.24 -47.97 9.86
C ALA A 9 -16.45 -46.44 9.83
N VAL A 10 -15.37 -45.68 10.00
CA VAL A 10 -15.38 -44.24 9.73
C VAL A 10 -15.21 -44.07 8.22
N LEU A 11 -16.30 -43.68 7.56
CA LEU A 11 -16.26 -43.21 6.18
C LEU A 11 -15.71 -41.78 6.20
N VAL A 12 -14.42 -41.63 5.91
CA VAL A 12 -13.84 -40.31 5.64
C VAL A 12 -14.25 -39.92 4.24
N LEU A 13 -15.22 -39.01 4.13
CA LEU A 13 -15.47 -38.29 2.88
C LEU A 13 -14.23 -37.40 2.64
N GLY A 14 -13.50 -37.68 1.57
CA GLY A 14 -12.42 -36.80 1.12
C GLY A 14 -13.02 -35.47 0.71
N PHE A 15 -12.85 -34.45 1.55
CA PHE A 15 -12.96 -33.08 1.10
C PHE A 15 -11.66 -32.79 0.35
N THR A 16 -11.76 -32.43 -0.94
CA THR A 16 -10.71 -31.63 -1.56
C THR A 16 -10.56 -30.38 -0.70
N PRO A 17 -9.34 -29.98 -0.26
CA PRO A 17 -9.20 -28.74 0.48
C PRO A 17 -9.82 -27.63 -0.38
N LEU A 18 -10.81 -26.94 0.17
CA LEU A 18 -11.15 -25.60 -0.30
C LEU A 18 -9.82 -24.85 -0.27
N HIS A 19 -9.40 -24.24 -1.38
CA HIS A 19 -8.18 -23.43 -1.44
C HIS A 19 -8.13 -22.55 -0.17
N GLY A 20 -7.06 -22.70 0.61
CA GLY A 20 -6.99 -22.17 1.97
C GLY A 20 -6.71 -20.68 1.96
N ALA A 21 -7.10 -19.97 3.02
CA ALA A 21 -6.78 -18.57 3.25
C ALA A 21 -5.27 -18.25 3.05
N ILE A 22 -4.90 -16.97 2.92
CA ILE A 22 -3.49 -16.55 2.95
C ILE A 22 -2.86 -17.07 4.25
N VAL A 23 -1.81 -17.88 4.13
CA VAL A 23 -1.14 -18.53 5.26
C VAL A 23 0.22 -17.90 5.47
N VAL A 24 0.49 -17.47 6.71
CA VAL A 24 1.81 -16.95 7.10
C VAL A 24 2.85 -18.06 7.13
N ASP A 25 3.94 -17.89 6.37
CA ASP A 25 5.11 -18.78 6.39
C ASP A 25 6.12 -18.35 7.45
N THR A 26 6.35 -17.03 7.57
CA THR A 26 7.36 -16.47 8.48
C THR A 26 6.77 -15.33 9.29
N ASP A 27 6.85 -15.40 10.61
CA ASP A 27 6.58 -14.26 11.50
C ASP A 27 7.89 -13.54 11.81
N LEU A 28 7.97 -12.26 11.43
CA LEU A 28 9.10 -11.38 11.68
C LEU A 28 8.98 -10.69 13.05
N GLY A 29 7.83 -10.79 13.71
CA GLY A 29 7.54 -10.14 14.98
C GLY A 29 7.38 -8.62 14.86
N VAL A 30 7.63 -7.92 15.97
CA VAL A 30 7.58 -6.45 16.02
C VAL A 30 8.84 -5.87 15.39
N ILE A 31 8.69 -4.99 14.40
CA ILE A 31 9.81 -4.41 13.63
C ILE A 31 10.04 -2.91 13.86
N ASP A 32 9.45 -2.33 14.92
CA ASP A 32 9.56 -0.89 15.21
C ASP A 32 10.99 -0.37 15.19
N ASN A 33 11.26 0.61 14.33
CA ASN A 33 12.59 1.20 14.15
C ASN A 33 13.70 0.18 13.83
N LEU A 34 13.34 -0.94 13.19
CA LEU A 34 14.24 -2.01 12.78
C LEU A 34 14.21 -2.20 11.26
N VAL A 35 15.30 -2.79 10.76
CA VAL A 35 15.36 -3.36 9.42
C VAL A 35 15.58 -4.86 9.55
N VAL A 36 14.68 -5.65 8.97
CA VAL A 36 14.72 -7.10 9.00
C VAL A 36 14.88 -7.66 7.59
N PRO A 37 15.61 -8.78 7.43
CA PRO A 37 15.75 -9.43 6.13
C PRO A 37 14.47 -10.19 5.78
N VAL A 38 14.03 -10.04 4.54
CA VAL A 38 12.95 -10.82 3.91
C VAL A 38 13.58 -11.58 2.76
N VAL A 39 14.01 -12.82 3.04
CA VAL A 39 14.75 -13.66 2.09
C VAL A 39 13.98 -14.94 1.87
N GLY A 40 13.81 -15.30 0.61
CA GLY A 40 12.99 -16.45 0.26
C GLY A 40 13.23 -16.97 -1.15
N ASN A 41 12.61 -18.12 -1.40
CA ASN A 41 12.62 -18.79 -2.68
C ASN A 41 11.24 -19.43 -2.87
N VAL A 42 10.48 -18.87 -3.80
CA VAL A 42 9.21 -19.44 -4.21
C VAL A 42 9.48 -20.33 -5.42
N ARG A 43 9.08 -21.60 -5.31
CA ARG A 43 9.36 -22.62 -6.33
C ARG A 43 8.15 -22.82 -7.19
N ALA A 44 8.33 -22.83 -8.52
CA ALA A 44 7.31 -23.20 -9.48
C ALA A 44 6.62 -24.48 -9.01
N ALA A 45 5.31 -24.42 -8.80
CA ALA A 45 4.52 -25.57 -8.41
C ALA A 45 4.74 -26.67 -9.46
N VAL A 46 5.37 -27.78 -9.08
CA VAL A 46 5.13 -29.02 -9.80
C VAL A 46 3.72 -29.40 -9.39
N GLN A 47 2.74 -28.93 -10.17
CA GLN A 47 1.31 -29.09 -9.89
C GLN A 47 1.01 -30.54 -9.51
N ASP A 48 0.71 -30.80 -8.23
CA ASP A 48 -0.09 -31.92 -7.70
C ASP A 48 -0.04 -32.04 -6.15
N ASP A 49 0.72 -31.21 -5.41
CA ASP A 49 0.76 -31.27 -3.93
C ASP A 49 0.06 -30.10 -3.20
N GLY A 50 -0.46 -29.12 -3.92
CA GLY A 50 -1.18 -27.98 -3.33
C GLY A 50 -0.29 -26.98 -2.59
N SER A 51 1.03 -26.98 -2.81
CA SER A 51 1.91 -25.93 -2.33
C SER A 51 2.09 -24.83 -3.39
N GLY A 52 1.69 -23.60 -3.04
CA GLY A 52 2.16 -22.39 -3.73
C GLY A 52 1.11 -21.59 -4.51
N ASN A 53 -0.07 -21.36 -3.96
CA ASN A 53 -0.92 -20.22 -4.32
C ASN A 53 -1.98 -20.08 -3.22
N ASN A 54 -1.97 -19.00 -2.45
CA ASN A 54 -3.04 -18.75 -1.48
C ASN A 54 -4.16 -17.91 -2.09
N VAL A 55 -3.85 -16.96 -3.00
CA VAL A 55 -4.85 -16.18 -3.74
C VAL A 55 -4.48 -15.98 -5.20
N SER A 56 -5.48 -16.04 -6.09
CA SER A 56 -5.33 -15.77 -7.52
C SER A 56 -5.34 -14.28 -7.86
N PHE A 57 -5.89 -13.41 -6.99
CA PHE A 57 -5.97 -11.97 -7.24
C PHE A 57 -5.81 -11.13 -5.97
N TYR A 58 -5.11 -10.01 -6.14
CA TYR A 58 -4.95 -8.93 -5.15
C TYR A 58 -5.69 -7.67 -5.65
N PRO A 59 -6.95 -7.41 -5.24
CA PRO A 59 -7.71 -6.24 -5.69
C PRO A 59 -7.01 -4.92 -5.35
N PRO A 60 -7.06 -3.88 -6.21
CA PRO A 60 -7.86 -3.77 -7.43
C PRO A 60 -7.19 -4.35 -8.69
N ALA A 61 -6.15 -5.17 -8.55
CA ALA A 61 -5.51 -5.74 -9.73
C ALA A 61 -6.48 -6.60 -10.54
N VAL A 62 -6.40 -6.46 -11.87
CA VAL A 62 -7.26 -7.16 -12.85
C VAL A 62 -6.57 -8.36 -13.49
N ARG A 63 -5.30 -8.60 -13.14
CA ARG A 63 -4.51 -9.74 -13.61
C ARG A 63 -4.41 -10.77 -12.49
N ALA A 64 -4.35 -12.03 -12.89
CA ALA A 64 -4.07 -13.11 -11.97
C ALA A 64 -2.60 -13.04 -11.53
N TYR A 65 -2.42 -13.23 -10.24
CA TYR A 65 -1.17 -13.37 -9.53
C TYR A 65 -1.25 -14.72 -8.83
N ASP A 66 -1.09 -15.76 -9.63
CA ASP A 66 -1.36 -17.15 -9.26
C ASP A 66 -0.07 -17.93 -8.98
N GLY A 67 0.99 -17.20 -8.67
CA GLY A 67 2.32 -17.72 -8.44
C GLY A 67 2.47 -18.46 -7.11
N PRO A 68 3.49 -19.33 -7.01
CA PRO A 68 4.05 -19.72 -5.74
C PRO A 68 4.36 -18.50 -4.88
N GLU A 69 3.76 -18.45 -3.70
CA GLU A 69 3.89 -17.34 -2.76
C GLU A 69 4.55 -17.77 -1.44
N GLN A 70 5.16 -16.80 -0.78
CA GLN A 70 5.64 -16.89 0.58
C GLN A 70 5.19 -15.64 1.34
N VAL A 71 4.53 -15.83 2.47
CA VAL A 71 3.90 -14.76 3.23
C VAL A 71 4.64 -14.51 4.53
N PHE A 72 4.97 -13.24 4.77
CA PHE A 72 5.62 -12.78 5.99
C PHE A 72 4.63 -11.96 6.81
N GLN A 73 4.58 -12.19 8.12
CA GLN A 73 3.83 -11.36 9.07
C GLN A 73 4.80 -10.44 9.81
N PHE A 74 4.37 -9.22 10.10
CA PHE A 74 5.07 -8.32 11.02
C PHE A 74 4.08 -7.43 11.78
N GLU A 75 4.53 -6.88 12.91
CA GLU A 75 3.78 -5.93 13.71
C GLU A 75 4.55 -4.61 13.81
N ILE A 76 3.81 -3.50 13.78
CA ILE A 76 4.29 -2.18 14.20
C ILE A 76 3.40 -1.64 15.32
N THR A 77 4.00 -1.05 16.36
CA THR A 77 3.23 -0.62 17.56
C THR A 77 2.89 0.88 17.57
N THR A 78 3.46 1.64 16.66
CA THR A 78 3.18 3.06 16.40
C THR A 78 3.10 3.31 14.90
N THR A 79 2.52 4.46 14.51
CA THR A 79 2.53 4.89 13.11
C THR A 79 3.98 5.03 12.62
N GLN A 80 4.33 4.31 11.55
CA GLN A 80 5.67 4.25 11.01
C GLN A 80 5.66 4.27 9.48
N THR A 81 6.73 4.82 8.90
CA THR A 81 7.04 4.63 7.49
C THR A 81 7.66 3.25 7.32
N VAL A 82 6.93 2.34 6.69
CA VAL A 82 7.42 1.00 6.35
C VAL A 82 7.95 1.02 4.92
N THR A 83 9.17 0.55 4.72
CA THR A 83 9.90 0.56 3.45
C THR A 83 10.36 -0.84 3.10
N LEU A 84 9.99 -1.31 1.90
CA LEU A 84 10.55 -2.52 1.31
C LEU A 84 11.60 -2.12 0.28
N THR A 85 12.82 -2.61 0.45
CA THR A 85 13.95 -2.35 -0.46
C THR A 85 14.40 -3.64 -1.13
N ARG A 86 14.57 -3.59 -2.45
CA ARG A 86 15.15 -4.68 -3.23
C ARG A 86 16.65 -4.77 -3.04
N ASN A 87 17.16 -5.84 -2.43
CA ASN A 87 18.60 -6.08 -2.39
C ASN A 87 19.05 -6.89 -3.61
N PHE A 88 18.36 -7.98 -3.90
CA PHE A 88 18.65 -8.88 -5.02
C PHE A 88 17.46 -9.77 -5.34
N VAL A 89 17.23 -10.06 -6.62
CA VAL A 89 16.23 -11.03 -7.07
C VAL A 89 16.75 -11.87 -8.23
N ILE A 90 16.22 -13.07 -8.36
CA ILE A 90 16.36 -13.94 -9.53
C ILE A 90 14.96 -14.13 -10.09
N THR A 91 14.84 -14.00 -11.42
CA THR A 91 13.58 -13.91 -12.19
C THR A 91 12.79 -12.65 -11.84
N ASP A 92 11.54 -12.79 -11.44
CA ASP A 92 10.54 -11.72 -11.37
C ASP A 92 9.59 -12.01 -10.20
N PRO A 93 10.00 -11.71 -8.96
CA PRO A 93 9.10 -11.77 -7.82
C PRO A 93 8.26 -10.50 -7.72
N ASP A 94 6.96 -10.66 -7.50
CA ASP A 94 6.05 -9.57 -7.17
C ASP A 94 5.74 -9.60 -5.67
N ALA A 95 5.56 -8.44 -5.05
CA ALA A 95 5.23 -8.35 -3.64
C ALA A 95 4.02 -7.44 -3.35
N PHE A 96 3.27 -7.79 -2.32
CA PHE A 96 2.00 -7.15 -1.94
C PHE A 96 1.93 -6.96 -0.43
N PHE A 97 1.70 -5.73 0.02
CA PHE A 97 1.41 -5.43 1.42
C PHE A 97 -0.09 -5.56 1.68
N LEU A 98 -0.43 -6.34 2.71
CA LEU A 98 -1.80 -6.65 3.11
C LEU A 98 -2.01 -6.23 4.57
N ASP A 99 -3.20 -5.72 4.88
CA ASP A 99 -3.66 -5.47 6.25
C ASP A 99 -4.44 -6.65 6.85
N SER A 100 -4.67 -7.71 6.05
CA SER A 100 -5.52 -8.84 6.40
C SER A 100 -5.15 -10.07 5.57
N LEU A 101 -5.42 -11.25 6.14
CA LEU A 101 -5.31 -12.55 5.48
C LEU A 101 -6.65 -13.05 4.94
N GLU A 102 -7.71 -12.25 5.06
CA GLU A 102 -9.04 -12.64 4.62
C GLU A 102 -9.05 -12.88 3.10
N THR A 103 -9.75 -13.93 2.70
CA THR A 103 -9.97 -14.28 1.31
C THR A 103 -11.46 -14.41 1.00
N GLY A 104 -11.82 -14.06 -0.22
CA GLY A 104 -13.14 -14.27 -0.79
C GLY A 104 -13.03 -15.10 -2.08
N ALA A 105 -14.01 -15.97 -2.33
CA ALA A 105 -14.09 -16.68 -3.60
C ALA A 105 -14.71 -15.77 -4.67
N ILE A 106 -14.20 -15.87 -5.91
CA ILE A 106 -14.91 -15.38 -7.09
C ILE A 106 -15.99 -16.42 -7.44
N GLU A 107 -17.19 -15.96 -7.85
CA GLU A 107 -18.32 -16.82 -8.25
C GLU A 107 -17.92 -17.74 -9.41
N ASP A 108 -17.55 -18.97 -9.07
CA ASP A 108 -17.32 -20.19 -9.87
C ASP A 108 -16.36 -21.16 -9.13
N GLY A 109 -15.83 -20.74 -7.96
CA GLY A 109 -15.33 -21.65 -6.92
C GLY A 109 -13.96 -22.27 -7.19
N GLN A 110 -13.20 -21.71 -8.14
CA GLN A 110 -11.84 -22.17 -8.47
C GLN A 110 -10.76 -21.11 -8.18
N GLU A 111 -11.12 -19.84 -8.08
CA GLU A 111 -10.18 -18.74 -7.84
C GLU A 111 -10.49 -18.02 -6.52
N LEU A 112 -9.43 -17.72 -5.78
CA LEU A 112 -9.49 -16.96 -4.54
C LEU A 112 -8.98 -15.54 -4.75
N THR A 113 -9.59 -14.60 -4.04
CA THR A 113 -9.21 -13.19 -4.02
C THR A 113 -8.84 -12.83 -2.61
N ALA A 114 -7.75 -12.08 -2.43
CA ALA A 114 -7.51 -11.37 -1.17
C ALA A 114 -8.67 -10.38 -0.95
N SER A 115 -9.41 -10.52 0.15
CA SER A 115 -10.52 -9.62 0.48
C SER A 115 -10.12 -8.49 1.44
N GLY A 116 -8.92 -8.57 2.01
CA GLY A 116 -8.28 -7.47 2.75
C GLY A 116 -7.90 -6.29 1.84
N ASN A 117 -7.57 -5.16 2.46
CA ASN A 117 -7.08 -4.03 1.67
C ASN A 117 -5.63 -4.29 1.27
N ILE A 118 -5.33 -4.07 -0.01
CA ILE A 118 -3.96 -3.96 -0.46
C ILE A 118 -3.46 -2.58 -0.10
N VAL A 119 -2.52 -2.55 0.83
CA VAL A 119 -1.88 -1.34 1.33
C VAL A 119 -0.96 -0.76 0.27
N LEU A 120 -0.19 -1.62 -0.40
CA LEU A 120 0.80 -1.23 -1.41
C LEU A 120 1.13 -2.40 -2.34
N PHE A 121 1.21 -2.11 -3.64
CA PHE A 121 1.84 -3.00 -4.63
C PHE A 121 3.33 -2.68 -4.69
N ALA A 122 4.17 -3.72 -4.58
CA ALA A 122 5.61 -3.62 -4.46
C ALA A 122 6.32 -4.53 -5.47
N PHE A 123 6.06 -4.33 -6.76
CA PHE A 123 6.67 -5.14 -7.84
C PHE A 123 8.20 -5.08 -7.83
N LEU A 124 8.78 -3.89 -7.58
CA LEU A 124 10.23 -3.69 -7.48
C LEU A 124 11.00 -4.30 -8.69
N ASP A 125 10.46 -4.14 -9.91
CA ASP A 125 10.93 -4.76 -11.15
C ASP A 125 12.24 -4.16 -11.69
N GLY A 126 12.64 -2.98 -11.22
CA GLY A 126 13.81 -2.24 -11.67
C GLY A 126 15.14 -2.76 -11.14
N PHE A 127 15.87 -1.93 -10.40
CA PHE A 127 17.27 -2.20 -10.01
C PHE A 127 17.40 -2.47 -8.51
N ASN A 128 18.48 -3.16 -8.12
CA ASN A 128 18.82 -3.31 -6.70
C ASN A 128 19.02 -1.93 -6.04
N GLY A 129 18.42 -1.74 -4.87
CA GLY A 129 18.33 -0.48 -4.16
C GLY A 129 17.00 0.25 -4.36
N GLU A 130 16.18 -0.15 -5.34
CA GLU A 130 14.82 0.35 -5.49
C GLU A 130 13.97 0.02 -4.27
N SER A 131 13.13 0.96 -3.86
CA SER A 131 12.32 0.84 -2.67
C SER A 131 10.94 1.42 -2.90
N VAL A 132 9.97 0.86 -2.18
CA VAL A 132 8.63 1.43 -2.03
C VAL A 132 8.32 1.59 -0.56
N SER A 133 7.49 2.57 -0.21
CA SER A 133 7.15 2.84 1.19
C SER A 133 5.71 3.29 1.36
N ALA A 134 5.19 3.05 2.56
CA ALA A 134 3.88 3.53 3.00
C ALA A 134 3.94 3.92 4.47
N ALA A 135 3.18 4.95 4.85
CA ALA A 135 2.91 5.26 6.25
C ALA A 135 1.80 4.34 6.74
N LEU A 136 2.09 3.53 7.75
CA LEU A 136 1.17 2.55 8.31
C LEU A 136 0.90 2.87 9.77
N ASP A 137 -0.36 2.82 10.18
CA ASP A 137 -0.73 2.91 11.59
C ASP A 137 -0.35 1.64 12.35
N ALA A 138 -0.31 1.72 13.68
CA ALA A 138 -0.05 0.56 14.53
C ALA A 138 -0.98 -0.61 14.19
N GLY A 139 -0.41 -1.80 14.00
CA GLY A 139 -1.16 -2.98 13.59
C GLY A 139 -0.27 -4.14 13.13
N THR A 140 -0.93 -5.24 12.80
CA THR A 140 -0.32 -6.42 12.17
C THR A 140 -0.54 -6.36 10.68
N TYR A 141 0.53 -6.56 9.91
CA TYR A 141 0.53 -6.51 8.46
C TYR A 141 1.23 -7.74 7.88
N TYR A 142 0.99 -7.95 6.60
CA TYR A 142 1.52 -9.09 5.88
C TYR A 142 2.18 -8.64 4.58
N LEU A 143 3.27 -9.29 4.23
CA LEU A 143 3.95 -9.14 2.94
C LEU A 143 3.85 -10.48 2.22
N SER A 144 3.02 -10.55 1.19
CA SER A 144 3.03 -11.68 0.26
C SER A 144 4.10 -11.42 -0.80
N VAL A 145 4.98 -12.38 -1.06
CA VAL A 145 5.94 -12.34 -2.16
C VAL A 145 5.74 -13.58 -3.01
N GLU A 146 5.49 -13.40 -4.30
CA GLU A 146 5.22 -14.49 -5.23
C GLU A 146 6.06 -14.40 -6.49
N GLY A 147 6.11 -15.48 -7.28
CA GLY A 147 6.73 -15.47 -8.60
C GLY A 147 5.74 -15.11 -9.70
N PHE A 148 6.09 -14.14 -10.55
CA PHE A 148 5.24 -13.66 -11.63
C PHE A 148 4.79 -14.78 -12.59
N GLY A 149 3.48 -14.82 -12.88
CA GLY A 149 2.88 -15.69 -13.89
C GLY A 149 3.07 -17.19 -13.64
N GLY A 150 3.01 -17.63 -12.38
CA GLY A 150 3.24 -19.04 -12.00
C GLY A 150 4.73 -19.43 -11.93
N GLY A 151 5.64 -18.48 -12.12
CA GLY A 151 7.08 -18.70 -12.14
C GLY A 151 7.70 -19.00 -10.77
N ALA A 152 8.87 -19.62 -10.78
CA ALA A 152 9.73 -19.63 -9.59
C ALA A 152 10.48 -18.30 -9.48
N ALA A 153 10.72 -17.82 -8.27
CA ALA A 153 11.54 -16.64 -8.00
C ALA A 153 12.38 -16.82 -6.72
N SER A 154 13.52 -16.12 -6.67
CA SER A 154 14.30 -15.97 -5.44
C SER A 154 14.45 -14.50 -5.13
N PHE A 155 14.29 -14.13 -3.88
CA PHE A 155 14.32 -12.74 -3.46
C PHE A 155 15.11 -12.56 -2.17
N ASP A 156 15.74 -11.40 -2.10
CA ASP A 156 16.40 -10.83 -0.94
C ASP A 156 15.95 -9.37 -0.88
N PHE A 157 15.08 -9.09 0.10
CA PHE A 157 14.56 -7.78 0.40
C PHE A 157 14.95 -7.36 1.81
N SER A 158 15.02 -6.05 2.04
CA SER A 158 15.08 -5.45 3.37
C SER A 158 13.73 -4.82 3.69
N LEU A 159 13.10 -5.22 4.79
CA LEU A 159 11.89 -4.59 5.29
C LEU A 159 12.26 -3.72 6.50
N GLY A 160 12.15 -2.40 6.34
CA GLY A 160 12.45 -1.43 7.38
C GLY A 160 11.20 -0.73 7.88
N ALA A 161 11.09 -0.50 9.19
CA ALA A 161 10.15 0.46 9.75
C ALA A 161 10.94 1.57 10.46
N ALA A 162 10.46 2.80 10.33
CA ALA A 162 11.01 3.96 11.02
C ALA A 162 9.87 4.88 11.46
N ASP A 163 10.07 5.59 12.58
CA ASP A 163 9.12 6.57 13.09
C ASP A 163 8.57 7.46 11.96
N PHE A 164 7.24 7.52 11.84
CA PHE A 164 6.61 8.39 10.87
C PHE A 164 6.83 9.85 11.29
N VAL A 165 7.45 10.62 10.40
CA VAL A 165 7.55 12.07 10.56
C VAL A 165 6.47 12.66 9.67
N GLU A 166 5.41 13.19 10.30
CA GLU A 166 4.38 13.94 9.58
C GLU A 166 5.06 15.09 8.82
N PRO A 167 4.81 15.24 7.51
CA PRO A 167 5.36 16.36 6.78
C PRO A 167 4.84 17.66 7.40
N GLU A 168 5.72 18.66 7.53
CA GLU A 168 5.31 19.99 7.95
C GLU A 168 4.19 20.47 7.01
N PRO A 169 3.06 20.97 7.54
CA PRO A 169 1.95 21.43 6.70
C PRO A 169 2.45 22.52 5.76
N VAL A 170 2.12 22.41 4.47
CA VAL A 170 2.46 23.47 3.52
C VAL A 170 1.52 24.62 3.82
N VAL A 171 2.08 25.77 4.19
CA VAL A 171 1.28 26.96 4.49
C VAL A 171 0.41 27.32 3.30
N GLY A 172 -0.91 27.36 3.51
CA GLY A 172 -1.88 27.73 2.49
C GLY A 172 -2.33 26.62 1.54
N ASP A 173 -2.03 25.35 1.82
CA ASP A 173 -2.64 24.22 1.10
C ASP A 173 -4.10 23.94 1.51
N SER A 174 -4.53 24.49 2.65
CA SER A 174 -5.90 24.41 3.14
C SER A 174 -6.35 25.72 3.82
N PRO A 175 -7.67 25.96 3.95
CA PRO A 175 -8.17 27.11 4.71
C PRO A 175 -7.71 27.10 6.18
N GLU A 176 -7.52 25.93 6.77
CA GLU A 176 -7.12 25.78 8.18
C GLU A 176 -5.66 26.18 8.43
N ASN A 177 -4.79 26.02 7.43
CA ASN A 177 -3.37 26.40 7.52
C ASN A 177 -3.00 27.63 6.67
N ALA A 178 -3.99 28.36 6.17
CA ALA A 178 -3.80 29.60 5.44
C ALA A 178 -3.05 30.64 6.29
N LEU A 179 -2.10 31.34 5.66
CA LEU A 179 -1.40 32.43 6.32
C LEU A 179 -2.35 33.59 6.57
N SER A 180 -2.67 33.86 7.84
CA SER A 180 -3.46 35.04 8.20
C SER A 180 -2.62 36.31 8.04
N TRP A 181 -3.06 37.20 7.15
CA TRP A 181 -2.51 38.57 7.04
C TRP A 181 -3.15 39.53 8.05
N GLY A 182 -4.08 39.04 8.88
CA GLY A 182 -4.89 39.87 9.76
C GLY A 182 -5.85 40.78 8.98
N VAL A 183 -6.08 41.98 9.50
CA VAL A 183 -6.89 42.99 8.81
C VAL A 183 -6.01 43.71 7.79
N VAL A 184 -6.28 43.46 6.51
CA VAL A 184 -5.53 44.02 5.36
C VAL A 184 -6.02 45.40 4.90
N GLY A 185 -7.17 45.86 5.40
CA GLY A 185 -7.71 47.19 5.12
C GLY A 185 -9.05 47.43 5.82
N VAL A 186 -9.55 48.66 5.75
CA VAL A 186 -10.90 49.06 6.16
C VAL A 186 -11.75 49.47 4.96
N ALA A 187 -13.06 49.63 5.16
CA ALA A 187 -13.96 50.02 4.08
C ALA A 187 -13.54 51.34 3.42
N GLY A 188 -13.27 51.30 2.12
CA GLY A 188 -12.80 52.43 1.32
C GLY A 188 -11.29 52.45 1.09
N ASP A 189 -10.52 51.57 1.72
CA ASP A 189 -9.11 51.35 1.37
C ASP A 189 -9.02 50.67 0.01
N LEU A 190 -8.01 51.04 -0.77
CA LEU A 190 -7.63 50.34 -2.00
C LEU A 190 -6.65 49.24 -1.62
N ILE A 191 -6.99 47.99 -1.94
CA ILE A 191 -6.11 46.84 -1.75
C ILE A 191 -5.61 46.39 -3.13
N ASP A 192 -4.29 46.32 -3.28
CA ASP A 192 -3.61 45.84 -4.48
C ASP A 192 -2.77 44.61 -4.12
N ILE A 193 -3.20 43.45 -4.61
CA ILE A 193 -2.50 42.17 -4.45
C ILE A 193 -1.93 41.80 -5.81
N ASN A 194 -0.62 41.63 -5.91
CA ASN A 194 0.06 41.25 -7.15
C ASN A 194 1.22 40.28 -6.91
N THR A 195 1.59 39.58 -7.98
CA THR A 195 2.70 38.62 -8.02
C THR A 195 3.86 39.11 -8.89
N PHE A 196 4.02 40.43 -9.08
CA PHE A 196 4.94 41.00 -10.08
C PHE A 196 6.43 40.69 -9.87
N ASN A 197 6.80 40.18 -8.70
CA ASN A 197 8.16 39.75 -8.37
C ASN A 197 8.29 38.22 -8.20
N SER A 198 7.25 37.46 -8.51
CA SER A 198 7.26 36.00 -8.45
C SER A 198 8.06 35.41 -9.61
N ALA A 199 8.64 34.24 -9.37
CA ALA A 199 9.25 33.45 -10.43
C ALA A 199 8.19 32.49 -10.98
N GLY A 200 7.94 32.56 -12.29
CA GLY A 200 7.01 31.67 -12.98
C GLY A 200 5.61 32.26 -13.15
N ASP A 201 4.76 31.42 -13.70
CA ASP A 201 3.34 31.69 -13.93
C ASP A 201 2.57 31.66 -12.62
N THR A 202 1.61 32.57 -12.43
CA THR A 202 0.90 32.71 -11.16
C THR A 202 -0.56 33.08 -11.35
N GLU A 203 -1.42 32.43 -10.57
CA GLU A 203 -2.85 32.69 -10.51
C GLU A 203 -3.23 33.32 -9.15
N LEU A 204 -4.07 34.35 -9.16
CA LEU A 204 -4.66 34.94 -7.96
C LEU A 204 -6.17 34.73 -7.94
N GLY A 205 -6.71 34.38 -6.77
CA GLY A 205 -8.14 34.31 -6.49
C GLY A 205 -8.46 34.88 -5.12
N ILE A 206 -9.60 35.58 -5.00
CA ILE A 206 -10.16 36.09 -3.75
C ILE A 206 -11.49 35.39 -3.55
N PHE A 207 -11.67 34.81 -2.36
CA PHE A 207 -12.86 34.08 -1.99
C PHE A 207 -13.48 34.70 -0.73
N ASP A 208 -14.80 34.59 -0.60
CA ASP A 208 -15.47 34.89 0.67
C ASP A 208 -15.31 33.75 1.69
N ALA A 209 -15.81 33.96 2.91
CA ALA A 209 -15.73 32.97 3.98
C ALA A 209 -16.55 31.69 3.72
N ALA A 210 -17.45 31.69 2.73
CA ALA A 210 -18.20 30.51 2.29
C ALA A 210 -17.49 29.79 1.12
N GLY A 211 -16.32 30.27 0.70
CA GLY A 211 -15.55 29.72 -0.42
C GLY A 211 -16.04 30.16 -1.79
N ASN A 212 -16.92 31.17 -1.89
CA ASN A 212 -17.34 31.69 -3.20
C ASN A 212 -16.27 32.61 -3.78
N LEU A 213 -15.96 32.44 -5.07
CA LEU A 213 -15.02 33.31 -5.78
C LEU A 213 -15.60 34.73 -5.94
N LEU A 214 -14.89 35.72 -5.43
CA LEU A 214 -15.22 37.14 -5.52
C LEU A 214 -14.48 37.84 -6.66
N GLY A 215 -13.28 37.36 -6.99
CA GLY A 215 -12.48 37.86 -8.10
C GLY A 215 -11.23 37.01 -8.32
N ASN A 216 -10.77 36.91 -9.56
CA ASN A 216 -9.54 36.22 -9.91
C ASN A 216 -8.84 36.97 -11.04
N ASN A 217 -7.54 36.74 -11.13
CA ASN A 217 -6.74 37.10 -12.29
C ASN A 217 -5.62 36.08 -12.45
N ASP A 218 -5.28 35.80 -13.70
CA ASP A 218 -4.28 34.81 -14.11
C ASP A 218 -3.13 35.50 -14.89
N ASP A 219 -3.45 36.55 -15.67
CA ASP A 219 -2.48 37.28 -16.48
C ASP A 219 -2.74 38.81 -16.44
N ALA A 220 -2.03 39.55 -15.59
CA ALA A 220 -1.97 41.02 -15.62
C ALA A 220 -0.76 41.56 -16.40
N ILE A 221 0.45 41.08 -16.11
CA ILE A 221 1.69 41.52 -16.76
C ILE A 221 2.49 40.29 -17.21
N GLY A 222 2.26 39.86 -18.45
CA GLY A 222 2.73 38.54 -18.88
C GLY A 222 2.00 37.47 -18.07
N LEU A 223 2.76 36.50 -17.55
CA LEU A 223 2.28 35.37 -16.73
C LEU A 223 2.06 35.70 -15.24
N LEU A 224 1.94 37.00 -14.91
CA LEU A 224 1.89 37.47 -13.52
C LEU A 224 0.56 38.14 -13.24
N SER A 225 -0.01 37.84 -12.08
CA SER A 225 -1.37 38.20 -11.68
C SER A 225 -1.44 39.45 -10.79
N GLN A 226 -2.59 40.12 -10.85
CA GLN A 226 -2.95 41.23 -9.98
C GLN A 226 -4.47 41.31 -9.76
N ILE A 227 -4.90 41.58 -8.53
CA ILE A 227 -6.29 41.93 -8.22
C ILE A 227 -6.29 43.23 -7.41
N VAL A 228 -7.15 44.16 -7.80
CA VAL A 228 -7.32 45.47 -7.15
C VAL A 228 -8.79 45.67 -6.79
N PHE A 229 -9.09 46.04 -5.54
CA PHE A 229 -10.45 46.25 -5.04
C PHE A 229 -10.52 47.25 -3.88
#